data_AF-A0A1J3JLG5-F1
#
_entry.id   AF-A0A1J3JLG5-F1
#
_cell.length_a   1.000
_cell.length_b   1.000
_cell.length_c   1.000
_cell.angle_alpha   90.00
_cell.angle_beta   90.00
_cell.angle_gamma   90.00
#
_symmetry.space_group_name_H-M   'P 1'
#
loop_
_entity.id
_entity.type
_entity.pdbx_description
1 polymer ?
#
loop_
_entity_poly.entity_id
_entity_poly.type
_entity_poly.pdbx_seq_one_letter_code
_entity_poly.pdbx_strand_id
1 'polypeptide(L)'
;MASISNWVRYMAHKLEYSLTLSLKNHTREKLSERELIGIVWKNLFYGRITYLHSGKGQEMTPTMGTNDNTLLVRKLPYVDTRYVFVGDAVVLKDPNETNKYLVRRLAALEGSEMISSDEKDEPFVLEKDQCWVVAENKEIKPKEAYDSRTFGPVSMSDIVGRAIYCLRTAVDHGPVSNSEFAMEEDSPILAVELNVDEMAKDHKA
;
A
#
# COMPACT_ATOMS: atom_id res chain seq x y z
N MET A 1 -19.39 7.39 -13.99
CA MET A 1 -19.18 8.67 -13.27
C MET A 1 -19.46 8.46 -11.79
N ALA A 2 -18.58 8.91 -10.90
CA ALA A 2 -18.77 8.77 -9.45
C ALA A 2 -20.00 9.54 -8.95
N SER A 3 -20.68 9.01 -7.93
CA SER A 3 -21.79 9.71 -7.27
C SER A 3 -21.30 10.94 -6.50
N ILE A 4 -22.20 11.90 -6.24
CA ILE A 4 -21.89 13.07 -5.40
C ILE A 4 -21.37 12.65 -4.02
N SER A 5 -21.96 11.58 -3.45
CA SER A 5 -21.51 11.01 -2.18
C SER A 5 -20.05 10.54 -2.25
N ASN A 6 -19.65 9.86 -3.33
CA ASN A 6 -18.26 9.42 -3.51
C ASN A 6 -17.32 10.61 -3.69
N TRP A 7 -17.74 11.67 -4.38
CA TRP A 7 -16.96 12.91 -4.49
C TRP A 7 -16.73 13.57 -3.13
N VAL A 8 -17.76 13.67 -2.28
CA VAL A 8 -17.62 14.25 -0.93
C VAL A 8 -16.65 13.42 -0.08
N ARG A 9 -16.81 12.09 -0.05
CA ARG A 9 -15.91 11.20 0.69
C ARG A 9 -14.48 11.26 0.16
N TYR A 10 -14.30 11.28 -1.16
CA TYR A 10 -13.00 11.44 -1.80
C TYR A 10 -12.32 12.76 -1.41
N MET A 11 -13.05 13.88 -1.44
CA MET A 11 -12.52 15.18 -1.04
C MET A 11 -12.12 15.22 0.44
N ALA A 12 -12.86 14.52 1.32
CA ALA A 12 -12.48 14.37 2.73
C ALA A 12 -11.14 13.63 2.88
N HIS A 13 -10.96 12.48 2.22
CA HIS A 13 -9.67 11.76 2.23
C HIS A 13 -8.53 12.59 1.65
N LYS A 14 -8.81 13.37 0.60
CA LYS A 14 -7.81 14.24 -0.03
C LYS A 14 -7.37 15.38 0.89
N LEU A 15 -8.31 15.96 1.65
CA LEU A 15 -8.02 16.97 2.65
C LEU A 15 -7.20 16.38 3.81
N GLU A 16 -7.62 15.24 4.35
CA GLU A 16 -6.91 14.51 5.40
C GLU A 16 -5.47 14.15 4.98
N TYR A 17 -5.31 13.62 3.77
CA TYR A 17 -4.02 13.32 3.17
C TYR A 17 -3.12 14.57 3.12
N SER A 18 -3.68 15.67 2.62
CA SER A 18 -2.96 16.93 2.42
C SER A 18 -2.52 17.55 3.76
N LEU A 19 -3.38 17.52 4.77
CA LEU A 19 -3.07 17.98 6.12
C LEU A 19 -1.97 17.12 6.74
N THR A 20 -2.12 15.80 6.71
CA THR A 20 -1.16 14.85 7.31
C THR A 20 0.22 14.98 6.67
N LEU A 21 0.29 15.09 5.34
CA LEU A 21 1.56 15.31 4.63
C LEU A 21 2.22 16.64 5.01
N SER A 22 1.43 17.70 5.18
CA SER A 22 1.92 19.02 5.55
C SER A 22 2.46 19.04 6.98
N LEU A 23 1.77 18.41 7.93
CA LEU A 23 2.23 18.20 9.30
C LEU A 23 3.56 17.43 9.34
N LYS A 24 3.69 16.36 8.54
CA LYS A 24 4.94 15.58 8.43
C LYS A 24 6.11 16.44 7.93
N ASN A 25 5.86 17.27 6.92
CA ASN A 25 6.89 18.16 6.39
C ASN A 25 7.27 19.26 7.39
N HIS A 26 6.31 19.83 8.13
CA HIS A 26 6.60 20.81 9.18
C HIS A 26 7.49 20.26 10.31
N THR A 27 7.28 19.00 10.68
CA THR A 27 8.12 18.34 11.71
C THR A 27 9.54 18.05 11.20
N ARG A 28 9.72 17.85 9.88
CA ARG A 28 11.03 17.60 9.25
C ARG A 28 11.77 18.87 8.85
N GLU A 29 11.04 19.89 8.43
CA GLU A 29 11.53 21.17 7.91
C GLU A 29 10.69 22.30 8.52
N LYS A 30 11.32 23.33 9.12
CA LYS A 30 10.61 24.51 9.66
C LYS A 30 10.02 25.37 8.52
N LEU A 31 8.99 24.85 7.85
CA LEU A 31 8.23 25.53 6.81
C LEU A 31 7.33 26.60 7.43
N SER A 32 7.14 27.72 6.72
CA SER A 32 6.23 28.78 7.13
C SER A 32 4.76 28.39 6.92
N GLU A 33 3.84 28.99 7.68
CA GLU A 33 2.40 28.71 7.58
C GLU A 33 1.83 28.91 6.15
N ARG A 34 2.34 29.90 5.42
CA ARG A 34 1.91 30.19 4.03
C ARG A 34 2.31 29.08 3.06
N GLU A 35 3.48 28.49 3.23
CA GLU A 35 3.96 27.38 2.40
C GLU A 35 3.17 26.10 2.69
N LEU A 36 2.85 25.85 3.97
CA LEU A 36 1.98 24.72 4.36
C LEU A 36 0.60 24.84 3.72
N ILE A 37 -0.03 26.01 3.83
CA ILE A 37 -1.30 26.30 3.16
C ILE A 37 -1.16 26.04 1.66
N GLY A 38 -0.13 26.58 1.01
CA GLY A 38 0.13 26.36 -0.41
C GLY A 38 0.26 24.88 -0.81
N ILE A 39 0.95 24.06 0.00
CA ILE A 39 1.08 22.61 -0.22
C ILE A 39 -0.27 21.91 -0.07
N VAL A 40 -1.06 22.27 0.95
CA VAL A 40 -2.41 21.72 1.15
C VAL A 40 -3.29 22.02 -0.05
N TRP A 41 -3.35 23.29 -0.51
CA TRP A 41 -4.13 23.67 -1.69
C TRP A 41 -3.63 22.96 -2.95
N LYS A 42 -2.32 22.87 -3.17
CA LYS A 42 -1.76 22.16 -4.32
C LYS A 42 -2.18 20.69 -4.35
N ASN A 43 -2.06 20.00 -3.22
CA ASN A 43 -2.44 18.60 -3.12
C ASN A 43 -3.95 18.40 -3.26
N LEU A 44 -4.78 19.26 -2.65
CA LEU A 44 -6.24 19.19 -2.68
C LEU A 44 -6.81 19.42 -4.09
N PHE A 45 -6.25 20.36 -4.86
CA PHE A 45 -6.80 20.73 -6.17
C PHE A 45 -6.14 20.02 -7.34
N TYR A 46 -4.84 19.71 -7.26
CA TYR A 46 -4.07 19.21 -8.40
C TYR A 46 -3.39 17.86 -8.17
N GLY A 47 -3.24 17.41 -6.92
CA GLY A 47 -2.65 16.11 -6.61
C GLY A 47 -3.63 14.95 -6.80
N ARG A 48 -3.14 13.82 -7.30
CA ARG A 48 -3.78 12.50 -7.09
C ARG A 48 -3.23 11.86 -5.82
N ILE A 49 -4.10 11.21 -5.06
CA ILE A 49 -3.70 10.41 -3.90
C ILE A 49 -3.42 8.95 -4.27
N THR A 50 -3.41 8.64 -5.57
CA THR A 50 -2.91 7.38 -6.13
C THR A 50 -1.69 7.57 -7.03
N TYR A 51 -1.02 6.46 -7.34
CA TYR A 51 0.00 6.35 -8.38
C TYR A 51 -0.01 4.94 -8.98
N LEU A 52 0.61 4.78 -10.15
CA LEU A 52 0.77 3.49 -10.80
C LEU A 52 2.08 2.83 -10.38
N HIS A 53 2.03 1.53 -10.13
CA HIS A 53 3.19 0.71 -9.82
C HIS A 53 3.19 -0.55 -10.67
N SER A 54 4.22 -0.73 -11.50
CA SER A 54 4.44 -1.98 -12.21
C SER A 54 5.04 -3.01 -11.27
N GLY A 55 4.41 -4.17 -11.17
CA GLY A 55 4.87 -5.29 -10.33
C GLY A 55 4.99 -6.57 -11.14
N LYS A 56 6.07 -7.30 -10.91
CA LYS A 56 6.31 -8.62 -11.48
C LYS A 56 6.61 -9.60 -10.37
N GLY A 57 6.16 -10.83 -10.53
CA GLY A 57 6.45 -11.91 -9.59
C GLY A 57 5.23 -12.79 -9.37
N GLN A 58 5.47 -13.97 -8.82
CA GLN A 58 4.44 -14.95 -8.51
C GLN A 58 4.05 -14.92 -7.03
N GLU A 59 4.72 -14.13 -6.21
CA GLU A 59 4.55 -14.08 -4.75
C GLU A 59 3.19 -13.55 -4.33
N MET A 60 2.53 -12.78 -5.18
CA MET A 60 1.20 -12.20 -4.93
C MET A 60 0.07 -12.92 -5.68
N THR A 61 0.30 -14.10 -6.25
CA THR A 61 -0.78 -14.91 -6.86
C THR A 61 -1.77 -15.39 -5.78
N PRO A 62 -3.10 -15.30 -5.99
CA PRO A 62 -3.80 -14.88 -7.22
C PRO A 62 -4.10 -13.39 -7.35
N THR A 63 -3.85 -12.55 -6.34
CA THR A 63 -4.09 -11.10 -6.42
C THR A 63 -3.38 -10.46 -7.62
N MET A 64 -2.12 -10.80 -7.86
CA MET A 64 -1.36 -10.46 -9.06
C MET A 64 -1.22 -11.69 -9.97
N GLY A 65 -1.14 -11.49 -11.28
CA GLY A 65 -0.77 -12.54 -12.22
C GLY A 65 0.73 -12.83 -12.20
N THR A 66 1.14 -13.96 -12.79
CA THR A 66 2.56 -14.37 -12.89
C THR A 66 3.40 -13.50 -13.81
N ASN A 67 2.75 -12.74 -14.69
CA ASN A 67 3.39 -11.86 -15.67
C ASN A 67 3.55 -10.44 -15.09
N ASP A 68 3.79 -9.47 -15.96
CA ASP A 68 3.81 -8.07 -15.54
C ASP A 68 2.38 -7.63 -15.18
N ASN A 69 2.25 -6.84 -14.11
CA ASN A 69 0.99 -6.32 -13.61
C ASN A 69 1.12 -4.80 -13.41
N THR A 70 0.04 -4.06 -13.60
CA THR A 70 -0.04 -2.64 -13.23
C THR A 70 -0.98 -2.48 -12.05
N LEU A 71 -0.48 -1.95 -10.94
CA LEU A 71 -1.25 -1.68 -9.73
C LEU A 71 -1.61 -0.20 -9.67
N LEU A 72 -2.85 0.09 -9.28
CA LEU A 72 -3.20 1.40 -8.75
C LEU A 72 -2.96 1.36 -7.24
N VAL A 73 -2.09 2.24 -6.76
CA VAL A 73 -1.63 2.26 -5.37
C VAL A 73 -2.08 3.55 -4.71
N ARG A 74 -2.79 3.43 -3.57
CA ARG A 74 -3.12 4.56 -2.68
C ARG A 74 -1.87 4.99 -1.92
N LYS A 75 -1.55 6.27 -1.99
CA LYS A 75 -0.51 6.90 -1.17
C LYS A 75 -0.98 6.98 0.27
N LEU A 76 -0.13 6.55 1.19
CA LEU A 76 -0.36 6.69 2.62
C LEU A 76 0.58 7.79 3.15
N PRO A 77 0.05 8.88 3.73
CA PRO A 77 0.88 10.03 4.13
C PRO A 77 1.74 9.69 5.36
N TYR A 78 1.17 8.87 6.24
CA TYR A 78 1.78 8.28 7.40
C TYR A 78 1.25 6.86 7.54
N VAL A 79 2.13 5.89 7.77
CA VAL A 79 1.75 4.49 7.92
C VAL A 79 1.80 4.16 9.40
N ASP A 80 0.62 4.03 9.99
CA ASP A 80 0.41 3.50 11.33
C ASP A 80 -0.79 2.56 11.31
N THR A 81 -1.13 2.00 12.47
CA THR A 81 -2.23 1.05 12.66
C THR A 81 -3.62 1.60 12.34
N ARG A 82 -3.76 2.90 12.03
CA ARG A 82 -5.01 3.51 11.56
C ARG A 82 -5.20 3.43 10.05
N TYR A 83 -4.10 3.32 9.29
CA TYR A 83 -4.14 3.41 7.84
C TYR A 83 -3.80 2.10 7.13
N VAL A 84 -3.23 1.12 7.82
CA VAL A 84 -2.96 -0.21 7.28
C VAL A 84 -3.51 -1.27 8.20
N PHE A 85 -4.06 -2.33 7.60
CA PHE A 85 -4.73 -3.38 8.34
C PHE A 85 -4.21 -4.75 7.90
N VAL A 86 -4.24 -5.72 8.81
CA VAL A 86 -3.92 -7.12 8.48
C VAL A 86 -4.79 -7.58 7.31
N GLY A 87 -4.15 -8.17 6.31
CA GLY A 87 -4.76 -8.56 5.05
C GLY A 87 -4.54 -7.55 3.92
N ASP A 88 -4.08 -6.34 4.16
CA ASP A 88 -3.84 -5.37 3.08
C ASP A 88 -2.65 -5.79 2.19
N ALA A 89 -2.79 -5.63 0.87
CA ALA A 89 -1.68 -5.73 -0.08
C ALA A 89 -0.93 -4.40 -0.12
N VAL A 90 0.28 -4.38 0.44
CA VAL A 90 1.09 -3.17 0.59
C VAL A 90 2.27 -3.16 -0.38
N VAL A 91 2.59 -1.96 -0.88
CA VAL A 91 3.84 -1.70 -1.60
C VAL A 91 4.83 -1.16 -0.59
N LEU A 92 5.97 -1.81 -0.46
CA LEU A 92 7.01 -1.45 0.51
C LEU A 92 8.38 -1.41 -0.17
N LYS A 93 9.31 -0.65 0.39
CA LYS A 93 10.72 -0.73 -0.01
C LYS A 93 11.27 -2.10 0.36
N ASP A 94 12.15 -2.63 -0.48
CA ASP A 94 12.86 -3.86 -0.16
C ASP A 94 13.87 -3.58 0.96
N PRO A 95 13.82 -4.33 2.09
CA PRO A 95 14.72 -4.11 3.22
C PRO A 95 16.19 -4.43 2.90
N ASN A 96 16.45 -5.28 1.90
CA ASN A 96 17.79 -5.65 1.48
C ASN A 96 18.25 -4.93 0.20
N GLU A 97 17.32 -4.34 -0.56
CA GLU A 97 17.61 -3.67 -1.83
C GLU A 97 17.01 -2.25 -1.89
N THR A 98 17.79 -1.25 -1.45
CA THR A 98 17.39 0.18 -1.28
C THR A 98 16.60 0.81 -2.44
N ASN A 99 16.78 0.35 -3.69
CA ASN A 99 16.14 0.92 -4.88
C ASN A 99 15.01 0.05 -5.46
N LYS A 100 14.60 -1.00 -4.75
CA LYS A 100 13.52 -1.89 -5.16
C LYS A 100 12.32 -1.77 -4.24
N TYR A 101 11.18 -2.13 -4.81
CA TYR A 101 9.91 -2.19 -4.10
C TYR A 101 9.34 -3.60 -4.25
N LEU A 102 8.67 -4.05 -3.20
CA LEU A 102 7.96 -5.32 -3.14
C LEU A 102 6.47 -5.07 -2.95
N VAL A 103 5.66 -6.03 -3.37
CA VAL A 103 4.23 -6.08 -3.04
C VAL A 103 3.99 -7.32 -2.21
N ARG A 104 3.47 -7.18 -0.99
CA ARG A 104 3.24 -8.29 -0.06
C ARG A 104 1.94 -8.08 0.72
N ARG A 105 1.38 -9.17 1.28
CA ARG A 105 0.25 -9.12 2.21
C ARG A 105 0.77 -8.77 3.60
N LEU A 106 0.18 -7.75 4.22
CA LEU A 106 0.40 -7.45 5.62
C LEU A 106 -0.23 -8.55 6.49
N ALA A 107 0.58 -9.23 7.30
CA ALA A 107 0.15 -10.37 8.10
C ALA A 107 0.05 -10.06 9.60
N ALA A 108 0.91 -9.16 10.09
CA ALA A 108 0.90 -8.72 11.48
C ALA A 108 1.46 -7.30 11.63
N LEU A 109 1.09 -6.65 12.72
CA LEU A 109 1.47 -5.28 13.07
C LEU A 109 2.15 -5.24 14.44
N GLU A 110 2.72 -4.09 14.80
CA GLU A 110 3.37 -3.85 16.09
C GLU A 110 2.58 -4.44 17.28
N GLY A 111 3.29 -5.05 18.22
CA GLY A 111 2.71 -5.71 19.39
C GLY A 111 2.14 -7.11 19.13
N SER A 112 2.09 -7.59 17.89
CA SER A 112 1.68 -8.98 17.62
C SER A 112 2.77 -9.97 18.03
N GLU A 113 2.36 -11.05 18.71
CA GLU A 113 3.23 -12.19 18.99
C GLU A 113 3.32 -13.10 17.76
N MET A 114 4.53 -13.34 17.30
CA MET A 114 4.86 -14.16 16.15
C MET A 114 5.25 -15.55 16.63
N ILE A 115 4.51 -16.56 16.18
CA ILE A 115 4.70 -17.96 16.57
C ILE A 115 4.94 -18.77 15.30
N SER A 116 6.07 -19.49 15.26
CA SER A 116 6.38 -20.42 14.17
C SER A 116 5.78 -21.80 14.45
N SER A 117 5.51 -22.54 13.39
CA SER A 117 5.20 -23.98 13.48
C SER A 117 6.44 -24.84 13.66
N ASP A 118 7.65 -24.29 13.41
CA ASP A 118 8.92 -24.96 13.67
C ASP A 118 9.32 -24.72 15.13
N GLU A 119 9.38 -25.78 15.94
CA GLU A 119 9.68 -25.71 17.38
C GLU A 119 11.05 -25.10 17.70
N LYS A 120 11.92 -24.99 16.68
CA LYS A 120 13.26 -24.39 16.81
C LYS A 120 13.24 -22.87 16.74
N ASP A 121 12.19 -22.29 16.17
CA ASP A 121 12.08 -20.85 16.03
C ASP A 121 11.47 -20.29 17.32
N GLU A 122 12.20 -19.39 17.99
CA GLU A 122 11.72 -18.75 19.21
C GLU A 122 10.60 -17.76 18.89
N PRO A 123 9.48 -17.78 19.65
CA PRO A 123 8.47 -16.75 19.55
C PRO A 123 9.03 -15.37 19.90
N PHE A 124 8.57 -14.35 19.19
CA PHE A 124 8.96 -12.96 19.44
C PHE A 124 7.78 -12.03 19.22
N VAL A 125 7.83 -10.83 19.80
CA VAL A 125 6.80 -9.80 19.63
C VAL A 125 7.33 -8.75 18.66
N LEU A 126 6.50 -8.33 17.69
CA LEU A 126 6.84 -7.22 16.82
C LEU A 126 7.01 -5.94 17.63
N GLU A 127 8.17 -5.31 17.50
CA GLU A 127 8.44 -4.04 18.17
C GLU A 127 7.62 -2.90 17.58
N LYS A 128 7.69 -1.73 18.23
CA LYS A 128 7.07 -0.51 17.72
C LYS A 128 7.57 -0.20 16.30
N ASP A 129 6.68 0.25 15.42
CA ASP A 129 6.97 0.52 14.00
C ASP A 129 7.40 -0.72 13.20
N GLN A 130 7.29 -1.94 13.74
CA GLN A 130 7.52 -3.16 12.97
C GLN A 130 6.21 -3.75 12.45
N CYS A 131 6.29 -4.37 11.28
CA CYS A 131 5.23 -5.21 10.74
C CYS A 131 5.80 -6.47 10.08
N TRP A 132 4.92 -7.44 9.87
CA TRP A 132 5.24 -8.70 9.21
C TRP A 132 4.49 -8.79 7.90
N VAL A 133 5.20 -9.05 6.80
CA VAL A 133 4.61 -9.17 5.47
C VAL A 133 4.90 -10.54 4.88
N VAL A 134 3.95 -11.10 4.14
CA VAL A 134 4.04 -12.43 3.54
C VAL A 134 3.68 -12.40 2.05
N ALA A 135 4.28 -13.30 1.29
CA ALA A 135 3.79 -13.67 -0.03
C ALA A 135 2.40 -14.33 0.11
N GLU A 136 1.46 -13.93 -0.75
CA GLU A 136 0.11 -14.50 -0.82
C GLU A 136 0.10 -15.90 -1.46
N ASN A 137 1.03 -16.15 -2.37
CA ASN A 137 1.07 -17.40 -3.13
C ASN A 137 1.48 -18.59 -2.24
N LYS A 138 0.50 -19.45 -1.97
CA LYS A 138 0.62 -20.64 -1.13
C LYS A 138 1.42 -21.78 -1.78
N GLU A 139 1.63 -21.74 -3.09
CA GLU A 139 2.45 -22.73 -3.80
C GLU A 139 3.95 -22.54 -3.54
N ILE A 140 4.36 -21.34 -3.13
CA ILE A 140 5.75 -21.06 -2.77
C ILE A 140 5.98 -21.53 -1.34
N LYS A 141 7.01 -22.35 -1.13
CA LYS A 141 7.33 -22.82 0.22
C LYS A 141 7.71 -21.64 1.12
N PRO A 142 7.34 -21.66 2.41
CA PRO A 142 7.61 -20.55 3.33
C PRO A 142 9.08 -20.09 3.38
N LYS A 143 10.04 -21.01 3.26
CA LYS A 143 11.48 -20.71 3.29
C LYS A 143 12.05 -20.26 1.93
N GLU A 144 11.26 -20.37 0.86
CA GLU A 144 11.61 -19.96 -0.51
C GLU A 144 10.92 -18.64 -0.91
N ALA A 145 9.83 -18.27 -0.22
CA ALA A 145 9.11 -17.03 -0.45
C ALA A 145 9.89 -15.83 0.09
N TYR A 146 10.28 -14.91 -0.79
CA TYR A 146 11.00 -13.70 -0.40
C TYR A 146 10.07 -12.71 0.30
N ASP A 147 9.92 -12.88 1.61
CA ASP A 147 9.10 -12.06 2.51
C ASP A 147 9.67 -12.05 3.94
N SER A 148 8.91 -11.58 4.94
CA SER A 148 9.39 -11.46 6.32
C SER A 148 9.88 -12.78 6.93
N ARG A 149 9.45 -13.93 6.41
CA ARG A 149 9.98 -15.24 6.83
C ARG A 149 11.45 -15.43 6.45
N THR A 150 11.94 -14.66 5.47
CA THR A 150 13.34 -14.73 4.98
C THR A 150 14.17 -13.52 5.39
N PHE A 151 13.59 -12.32 5.46
CA PHE A 151 14.32 -11.09 5.80
C PHE A 151 13.94 -10.47 7.15
N GLY A 152 13.01 -11.08 7.89
CA GLY A 152 12.55 -10.61 9.20
C GLY A 152 11.47 -9.52 9.15
N PRO A 153 11.18 -8.89 10.30
CA PRO A 153 10.24 -7.77 10.38
C PRO A 153 10.70 -6.58 9.54
N VAL A 154 9.74 -5.80 9.03
CA VAL A 154 10.02 -4.58 8.25
C VAL A 154 9.44 -3.36 8.94
N SER A 155 10.07 -2.20 8.76
CA SER A 155 9.55 -0.95 9.30
C SER A 155 8.24 -0.58 8.59
N MET A 156 7.21 -0.19 9.35
CA MET A 156 5.97 0.34 8.80
C MET A 156 6.24 1.60 7.95
N SER A 157 7.27 2.36 8.28
CA SER A 157 7.71 3.54 7.52
C SER A 157 8.27 3.22 6.13
N ASP A 158 8.59 1.96 5.83
CA ASP A 158 9.00 1.50 4.49
C ASP A 158 7.82 1.17 3.58
N ILE A 159 6.60 1.07 4.11
CA ILE A 159 5.39 0.97 3.31
C ILE A 159 5.15 2.33 2.63
N VAL A 160 5.10 2.32 1.29
CA VAL A 160 4.92 3.51 0.46
C VAL A 160 3.49 3.67 -0.07
N GLY A 161 2.68 2.62 0.04
CA GLY A 161 1.27 2.68 -0.29
C GLY A 161 0.55 1.34 -0.19
N ARG A 162 -0.76 1.36 -0.42
CA ARG A 162 -1.61 0.16 -0.48
C ARG A 162 -2.12 -0.05 -1.90
N ALA A 163 -1.96 -1.26 -2.43
CA ALA A 163 -2.51 -1.62 -3.74
C ALA A 163 -4.03 -1.75 -3.63
N ILE A 164 -4.78 -1.02 -4.44
CA ILE A 164 -6.25 -0.95 -4.39
C ILE A 164 -6.94 -1.49 -5.65
N TYR A 165 -6.20 -1.57 -6.75
CA TYR A 165 -6.66 -2.16 -8.01
C TYR A 165 -5.50 -2.84 -8.73
N CYS A 166 -5.75 -3.95 -9.41
CA CYS A 166 -4.76 -4.69 -10.18
C CYS A 166 -5.25 -4.89 -11.63
N LEU A 167 -4.42 -4.47 -12.58
CA LEU A 167 -4.55 -4.79 -14.00
C LEU A 167 -3.52 -5.88 -14.34
N ARG A 168 -4.00 -7.11 -14.56
CA ARG A 168 -3.17 -8.25 -15.00
C ARG A 168 -3.16 -8.34 -16.52
N THR A 169 -4.33 -8.20 -17.14
CA THR A 169 -4.51 -8.04 -18.59
C THR A 169 -5.67 -7.07 -18.87
N ALA A 170 -5.90 -6.73 -20.13
CA ALA A 170 -7.04 -5.92 -20.55
C ALA A 170 -8.42 -6.54 -20.24
N VAL A 171 -8.49 -7.86 -20.00
CA VAL A 171 -9.74 -8.58 -19.69
C VAL A 171 -9.75 -9.20 -18.29
N ASP A 172 -8.60 -9.22 -17.61
CA ASP A 172 -8.42 -9.74 -16.26
C ASP A 172 -7.84 -8.66 -15.35
N HIS A 173 -8.75 -7.93 -14.70
CA HIS A 173 -8.41 -6.85 -13.80
C HIS A 173 -9.55 -6.57 -12.81
N GLY A 174 -9.22 -5.98 -11.67
CA GLY A 174 -10.22 -5.71 -10.65
C GLY A 174 -9.66 -5.08 -9.37
N PRO A 175 -10.55 -4.73 -8.43
CA PRO A 175 -10.15 -4.29 -7.10
C PRO A 175 -9.31 -5.35 -6.39
N VAL A 176 -8.32 -4.91 -5.62
CA VAL A 176 -7.56 -5.81 -4.74
C VAL A 176 -8.39 -6.10 -3.51
N SER A 177 -8.53 -7.38 -3.17
CA SER A 177 -9.27 -7.83 -1.98
C SER A 177 -8.42 -7.62 -0.72
N ASN A 178 -8.48 -6.41 -0.17
CA ASN A 178 -7.82 -6.01 1.09
C ASN A 178 -8.72 -6.28 2.31
N SER A 179 -8.34 -5.79 3.48
CA SER A 179 -9.23 -5.79 4.65
C SER A 179 -10.54 -5.02 4.39
N GLU A 180 -11.61 -5.37 5.10
CA GLU A 180 -12.91 -4.71 4.96
C GLU A 180 -12.82 -3.20 5.18
N PHE A 181 -12.09 -2.78 6.22
CA PHE A 181 -11.85 -1.37 6.52
C PHE A 181 -11.11 -0.66 5.38
N ALA A 182 -10.01 -1.24 4.88
CA ALA A 182 -9.29 -0.65 3.75
C ALA A 182 -10.18 -0.52 2.50
N MET A 183 -10.96 -1.55 2.18
CA MET A 183 -11.85 -1.54 1.03
C MET A 183 -12.94 -0.46 1.15
N GLU A 184 -13.50 -0.26 2.34
CA GLU A 184 -14.47 0.80 2.61
C GLU A 184 -13.84 2.18 2.41
N GLU A 185 -12.65 2.41 2.97
CA GLU A 185 -11.90 3.66 2.84
C GLU A 185 -11.46 3.95 1.41
N ASP A 186 -11.10 2.92 0.65
CA ASP A 186 -10.56 3.05 -0.72
C ASP A 186 -11.66 3.19 -1.77
N SER A 187 -12.90 2.78 -1.46
CA SER A 187 -14.03 2.81 -2.39
C SER A 187 -14.30 4.17 -3.06
N PRO A 188 -14.34 5.33 -2.36
CA PRO A 188 -14.51 6.63 -3.02
C PRO A 188 -13.30 7.02 -3.87
N ILE A 189 -12.10 6.57 -3.51
CA ILE A 189 -10.86 6.85 -4.25
C ILE A 189 -10.85 6.08 -5.56
N LEU A 190 -11.18 4.79 -5.52
CA LEU A 190 -11.37 3.97 -6.72
C LEU A 190 -12.46 4.55 -7.63
N ALA A 191 -13.58 5.00 -7.08
CA ALA A 191 -14.67 5.56 -7.88
C ALA A 191 -14.27 6.83 -8.66
N VAL A 192 -13.31 7.60 -8.16
CA VAL A 192 -12.91 8.90 -8.72
C VAL A 192 -11.60 8.83 -9.50
N GLU A 193 -10.57 8.15 -9.00
CA GLU A 193 -9.22 8.15 -9.57
C GLU A 193 -8.91 6.95 -10.47
N LEU A 194 -9.70 5.87 -10.44
CA LEU A 194 -9.46 4.71 -11.30
C LEU A 194 -9.66 5.07 -12.78
N ASN A 195 -8.60 4.90 -13.57
CA ASN A 195 -8.64 5.01 -15.01
C ASN A 195 -7.94 3.81 -15.64
N VAL A 196 -8.72 2.81 -16.06
CA VAL A 196 -8.20 1.55 -16.61
C VAL A 196 -7.42 1.79 -17.92
N ASP A 197 -7.85 2.74 -18.76
CA ASP A 197 -7.14 3.07 -20.00
C ASP A 197 -5.75 3.69 -19.73
N GLU A 198 -5.64 4.50 -18.67
CA GLU A 198 -4.35 5.04 -18.22
C GLU A 198 -3.44 3.92 -17.69
N MET A 199 -3.99 3.01 -16.89
CA MET A 199 -3.26 1.83 -16.40
C MET A 199 -2.76 0.95 -17.55
N ALA A 200 -3.58 0.74 -18.59
CA ALA A 200 -3.22 -0.07 -19.74
C ALA A 200 -2.12 0.56 -20.61
N LYS A 201 -2.02 1.88 -20.67
CA LYS A 201 -0.93 2.58 -21.37
C LYS A 201 0.42 2.44 -20.67
N ASP A 202 0.39 2.37 -19.34
CA ASP A 202 1.60 2.19 -18.51
C ASP A 202 1.96 0.70 -18.35
N HIS A 203 1.05 -0.20 -18.70
CA HIS A 203 1.27 -1.64 -18.68
C HIS A 203 2.29 -2.04 -19.73
N LYS A 204 3.43 -2.57 -19.26
CA LYS A 204 4.43 -3.21 -20.11
C LYS A 204 3.94 -4.62 -20.40
N ALA A 205 3.42 -4.82 -21.61
CA ALA A 205 3.06 -6.14 -22.13
C ALA A 205 4.30 -6.93 -22.56
#